data_AF-M0N2H1-F1
#
_entry.id   AF-M0N2H1-F1
#
_cell.length_a   1.000
_cell.length_b   1.000
_cell.length_c   1.000
_cell.angle_alpha   90.00
_cell.angle_beta   90.00
_cell.angle_gamma   90.00
#
_symmetry.space_group_name_H-M   'P 1'
#
loop_
_entity.id
_entity.type
_entity.pdbx_description
1 polymer ?
#
loop_
_entity_poly.entity_id
_entity_poly.type
_entity_poly.pdbx_seq_one_letter_code
_entity_poly.pdbx_strand_id
1 'polypeptide(L)'
;MSARAVVLTLVLVASLSGAVLAADNESVDEPDGPHIETVYPNPLADGDAGEYVVVDVPDRSNLSGWTIDDGEGAITLPNETVEGRVAVTNDPNATNVSASTVISNDSLSLANGGEELVLADGGSIVDETAYEDAPDAEVWNRTADGWTWEHRGATDFQAVRSEAATARAFVLPDAPEVPIDVLDSADERILLAGYSFSSERAARALERAAERGVEIRMVVDDAPVGGISERQAELLDELTRAGIPVDVIGGDWARYDFHHPKYAVVDDRALVMTENWKPSGIGGKSSRGWGAVVEGDVADRLAAVFRADADWRDTASWSTFRANRTFEDDEVANESYPTTFEPANVSIESAQLLAAPDNAERALVERLDDADESIDVVQASIGSRQQPFLRAAIRAAERGVRVRILLGGAWYSEEDNSALAEWLNGRAATRNLSLEAKVAESGSRFEKIHAKGVIVDGEEVVVGSMNWNNNSARENREIALVLDGEAAGDYYRKVFEADWSGGEERSLDTGTETPLPVGVIAAVVGVAMLAVVVARRIEFE
;
A
#
# COMPACT_ATOMS: atom_id res chain seq x y z
N MET A 1 52.23 54.75 -2.30
CA MET A 1 50.96 54.69 -1.57
C MET A 1 49.91 54.13 -2.52
N SER A 2 49.12 53.19 -2.00
CA SER A 2 48.32 52.17 -2.69
C SER A 2 47.33 52.69 -3.76
N ALA A 3 47.39 52.10 -4.97
CA ALA A 3 46.31 52.10 -5.95
C ALA A 3 45.77 50.66 -6.06
N ARG A 4 44.52 50.43 -5.65
CA ARG A 4 43.81 49.17 -5.84
C ARG A 4 42.96 49.27 -7.11
N ALA A 5 43.34 48.51 -8.13
CA ALA A 5 42.53 48.25 -9.31
C ALA A 5 41.60 47.07 -9.00
N VAL A 6 40.30 47.26 -9.24
CA VAL A 6 39.29 46.21 -9.22
C VAL A 6 39.34 45.51 -10.57
N VAL A 7 39.75 44.24 -10.57
CA VAL A 7 39.71 43.36 -11.75
C VAL A 7 38.32 42.73 -11.81
N LEU A 8 37.62 43.00 -12.91
CA LEU A 8 36.36 42.38 -13.29
C LEU A 8 36.69 41.01 -13.91
N THR A 9 36.35 39.91 -13.24
CA THR A 9 36.49 38.56 -13.80
C THR A 9 35.18 38.16 -14.46
N LEU A 10 35.15 38.18 -15.80
CA LEU A 10 34.14 37.48 -16.60
C LEU A 10 34.37 35.97 -16.44
N VAL A 11 33.37 35.25 -15.93
CA VAL A 11 33.30 33.79 -16.03
C VAL A 11 32.47 33.46 -17.26
N LEU A 12 33.13 32.92 -18.29
CA LEU A 12 32.49 32.27 -19.43
C LEU A 12 31.85 30.96 -18.94
N VAL A 13 30.54 30.83 -19.04
CA VAL A 13 29.85 29.54 -18.90
C VAL A 13 29.97 28.83 -20.25
N ALA A 14 30.83 27.82 -20.33
CA ALA A 14 30.88 26.91 -21.46
C ALA A 14 29.77 25.87 -21.28
N SER A 15 28.81 25.87 -22.20
CA SER A 15 27.79 24.84 -22.34
C SER A 15 28.46 23.55 -22.86
N LEU A 16 28.71 22.62 -21.95
CA LEU A 16 29.04 21.23 -22.28
C LEU A 16 27.73 20.47 -22.45
N SER A 17 27.36 20.26 -23.71
CA SER A 17 26.41 19.22 -24.13
C SER A 17 27.01 17.84 -23.77
N GLY A 18 26.61 17.30 -22.63
CA GLY A 18 26.88 15.93 -22.23
C GLY A 18 25.90 14.99 -22.93
N ALA A 19 26.45 14.08 -23.73
CA ALA A 19 25.70 12.96 -24.28
C ALA A 19 25.19 12.08 -23.13
N VAL A 20 23.94 11.64 -23.24
CA VAL A 20 23.36 10.57 -22.41
C VAL A 20 24.21 9.32 -22.63
N LEU A 21 25.06 9.01 -21.65
CA LEU A 21 25.60 7.67 -21.49
C LEU A 21 24.49 6.87 -20.82
N ALA A 22 24.09 5.78 -21.47
CA ALA A 22 23.30 4.75 -20.83
C ALA A 22 24.02 4.38 -19.52
N ALA A 23 23.33 4.55 -18.40
CA ALA A 23 23.77 3.98 -17.14
C ALA A 23 23.71 2.47 -17.32
N ASP A 24 24.85 1.86 -17.60
CA ASP A 24 25.05 0.46 -17.32
C ASP A 24 24.71 0.26 -15.85
N ASN A 25 23.85 -0.72 -15.58
CA ASN A 25 23.44 -1.15 -14.27
C ASN A 25 24.72 -1.62 -13.53
N GLU A 26 25.39 -0.72 -12.81
CA GLU A 26 26.47 -1.09 -11.91
C GLU A 26 25.86 -2.01 -10.85
N SER A 27 26.17 -3.30 -10.95
CA SER A 27 26.02 -4.23 -9.85
C SER A 27 26.72 -3.61 -8.65
N VAL A 28 25.94 -3.27 -7.63
CA VAL A 28 26.46 -2.78 -6.36
C VAL A 28 27.42 -3.85 -5.82
N ASP A 29 28.64 -3.44 -5.46
CA ASP A 29 29.72 -4.35 -5.04
C ASP A 29 29.27 -5.19 -3.83
N GLU A 30 29.01 -6.49 -4.05
CA GLU A 30 28.95 -7.47 -2.97
C GLU A 30 30.29 -7.45 -2.22
N PRO A 31 30.33 -7.73 -0.91
CA PRO A 31 31.58 -7.75 -0.16
C PRO A 31 32.58 -8.70 -0.81
N ASP A 32 33.73 -8.16 -1.23
CA ASP A 32 34.85 -8.94 -1.78
C ASP A 32 35.48 -9.79 -0.66
N GLY A 33 34.98 -11.00 -0.47
CA GLY A 33 35.53 -11.98 0.48
C GLY A 33 34.52 -12.52 1.49
N PRO A 34 34.99 -13.32 2.46
CA PRO A 34 34.10 -13.93 3.43
C PRO A 34 33.46 -12.89 4.36
N HIS A 35 32.17 -13.05 4.65
CA HIS A 35 31.42 -12.10 5.45
C HIS A 35 30.19 -12.73 6.12
N ILE A 36 29.72 -12.11 7.20
CA ILE A 36 28.43 -12.42 7.82
C ILE A 36 27.34 -11.84 6.90
N GLU A 37 26.42 -12.69 6.48
CA GLU A 37 25.32 -12.34 5.58
C GLU A 37 24.02 -12.12 6.35
N THR A 38 23.70 -13.03 7.27
CA THR A 38 22.43 -13.04 8.01
C THR A 38 22.64 -13.50 9.44
N VAL A 39 21.91 -12.91 10.39
CA VAL A 39 21.83 -13.38 11.78
C VAL A 39 20.37 -13.56 12.15
N TYR A 40 20.01 -14.68 12.78
CA TYR A 40 18.67 -14.97 13.29
C TYR A 40 18.73 -15.26 14.79
N PRO A 41 18.64 -14.21 15.63
CA PRO A 41 18.86 -14.37 17.06
C PRO A 41 17.58 -14.63 17.86
N ASN A 42 16.39 -14.27 17.36
CA ASN A 42 15.15 -14.39 18.15
C ASN A 42 14.07 -15.26 17.44
N PRO A 43 14.24 -16.59 17.38
CA PRO A 43 13.20 -17.50 16.90
C PRO A 43 12.05 -17.67 17.89
N LEU A 44 10.82 -17.76 17.40
CA LEU A 44 9.64 -18.04 18.24
C LEU A 44 9.58 -19.48 18.81
N ALA A 45 10.59 -20.31 18.55
CA ALA A 45 10.64 -21.66 19.09
C ALA A 45 11.09 -21.64 20.57
N ASP A 46 10.60 -22.58 21.36
CA ASP A 46 10.96 -22.66 22.79
C ASP A 46 12.48 -22.69 23.00
N GLY A 47 13.00 -21.74 23.78
CA GLY A 47 14.42 -21.61 24.07
C GLY A 47 15.27 -21.22 22.86
N ASP A 48 14.67 -20.46 21.93
CA ASP A 48 15.33 -19.92 20.75
C ASP A 48 15.94 -21.02 19.85
N ALA A 49 15.25 -22.17 19.79
CA ALA A 49 15.67 -23.29 18.96
C ALA A 49 15.64 -22.90 17.48
N GLY A 50 16.80 -23.03 16.83
CA GLY A 50 16.98 -22.68 15.43
C GLY A 50 17.52 -21.27 15.20
N GLU A 51 18.15 -20.66 16.22
CA GLU A 51 19.03 -19.51 16.03
C GLU A 51 20.14 -19.86 15.04
N TYR A 52 20.53 -18.91 14.21
CA TYR A 52 21.62 -19.13 13.28
C TYR A 52 22.39 -17.87 12.87
N VAL A 53 23.62 -18.08 12.41
CA VAL A 53 24.42 -17.11 11.67
C VAL A 53 24.73 -17.71 10.30
N VAL A 54 24.43 -16.99 9.22
CA VAL A 54 24.86 -17.34 7.86
C VAL A 54 26.10 -16.54 7.52
N VAL A 55 27.14 -17.25 7.12
CA VAL A 55 28.39 -16.69 6.60
C VAL A 55 28.50 -17.08 5.14
N ASP A 56 28.69 -16.10 4.25
CA ASP A 56 29.06 -16.38 2.87
C ASP A 56 30.57 -16.44 2.75
N VAL A 57 31.08 -17.47 2.08
CA VAL A 57 32.52 -17.70 1.91
C VAL A 57 32.86 -18.06 0.47
N PRO A 58 34.05 -17.65 -0.03
CA PRO A 58 34.50 -18.04 -1.36
C PRO A 58 34.61 -19.56 -1.55
N ASP A 59 34.62 -20.00 -2.81
CA ASP A 59 34.83 -21.40 -3.18
C ASP A 59 36.05 -22.01 -2.50
N ARG A 60 35.84 -23.19 -1.89
CA ARG A 60 36.89 -23.99 -1.24
C ARG A 60 37.56 -23.29 -0.05
N SER A 61 36.80 -22.50 0.70
CA SER A 61 37.25 -21.88 1.95
C SER A 61 37.45 -22.93 3.04
N ASN A 62 38.60 -22.89 3.73
CA ASN A 62 38.90 -23.80 4.84
C ASN A 62 38.61 -23.09 6.17
N LEU A 63 37.61 -23.58 6.91
CA LEU A 63 37.16 -22.98 8.16
C LEU A 63 38.05 -23.33 9.37
N SER A 64 39.16 -24.04 9.17
CA SER A 64 40.08 -24.40 10.25
C SER A 64 40.63 -23.17 10.97
N GLY A 65 40.23 -22.99 12.23
CA GLY A 65 40.66 -21.85 13.06
C GLY A 65 39.78 -20.62 12.91
N TRP A 66 38.66 -20.73 12.20
CA TRP A 66 37.64 -19.70 12.16
C TRP A 66 36.79 -19.71 13.42
N THR A 67 36.37 -18.53 13.85
CA THR A 67 35.50 -18.35 15.01
C THR A 67 34.40 -17.35 14.74
N ILE A 68 33.26 -17.55 15.40
CA ILE A 68 32.22 -16.54 15.58
C ILE A 68 32.24 -16.21 17.08
N ASP A 69 32.48 -14.94 17.42
CA ASP A 69 32.56 -14.43 18.79
C ASP A 69 31.44 -13.43 19.02
N ASP A 70 30.71 -13.56 20.11
CA ASP A 70 29.58 -12.70 20.51
C ASP A 70 29.96 -11.66 21.60
N GLY A 71 31.20 -11.71 22.11
CA GLY A 71 31.68 -10.88 23.22
C GLY A 71 31.64 -11.58 24.57
N GLU A 72 30.82 -12.61 24.74
CA GLU A 72 30.75 -13.50 25.90
C GLU A 72 31.58 -14.77 25.71
N GLY A 73 31.66 -15.26 24.47
CA GLY A 73 32.36 -16.47 24.07
C GLY A 73 32.56 -16.58 22.56
N ALA A 74 33.53 -17.42 22.18
CA ALA A 74 33.80 -17.71 20.77
C ALA A 74 33.53 -19.17 20.46
N ILE A 75 32.69 -19.43 19.46
CA ILE A 75 32.54 -20.76 18.88
C ILE A 75 33.57 -20.98 17.79
N THR A 76 34.21 -22.15 17.78
CA THR A 76 35.16 -22.53 16.72
C THR A 76 34.44 -23.32 15.63
N LEU A 77 34.61 -22.93 14.38
CA LEU A 77 34.05 -23.62 13.23
C LEU A 77 34.82 -24.93 12.94
N PRO A 78 34.14 -25.96 12.37
CA PRO A 78 34.77 -27.25 12.09
C PRO A 78 35.88 -27.12 11.04
N ASN A 79 36.87 -28.00 11.10
CA ASN A 79 37.93 -28.09 10.09
C ASN A 79 37.40 -28.76 8.82
N GLU A 80 36.59 -28.02 8.08
CA GLU A 80 35.96 -28.43 6.84
C GLU A 80 36.21 -27.40 5.73
N THR A 81 36.18 -27.88 4.49
CA THR A 81 36.28 -27.02 3.30
C THR A 81 34.89 -26.88 2.71
N VAL A 82 34.43 -25.64 2.60
CA VAL A 82 33.05 -25.25 2.24
C VAL A 82 33.06 -24.20 1.13
N GLU A 83 31.89 -23.88 0.60
CA GLU A 83 31.70 -22.85 -0.43
C GLU A 83 30.29 -22.22 -0.31
N GLY A 84 30.20 -20.93 -0.60
CA GLY A 84 28.96 -20.15 -0.54
C GLY A 84 28.41 -20.01 0.87
N ARG A 85 27.08 -19.93 0.97
CA ARG A 85 26.35 -19.74 2.23
C ARG A 85 26.48 -20.92 3.18
N VAL A 86 27.14 -20.73 4.32
CA VAL A 86 27.19 -21.72 5.41
C VAL A 86 26.44 -21.18 6.63
N ALA A 87 25.45 -21.94 7.07
CA ALA A 87 24.68 -21.62 8.27
C ALA A 87 25.25 -22.35 9.48
N VAL A 88 25.52 -21.62 10.56
CA VAL A 88 25.90 -22.16 11.87
C VAL A 88 24.69 -22.00 12.79
N THR A 89 24.25 -23.07 13.46
CA THR A 89 22.99 -23.06 14.20
C THR A 89 23.00 -23.95 15.45
N ASN A 90 22.23 -23.56 16.47
CA ASN A 90 22.03 -24.33 17.69
C ASN A 90 21.09 -25.54 17.50
N ASP A 91 20.20 -25.53 16.50
CA ASP A 91 19.31 -26.65 16.18
C ASP A 91 19.06 -26.74 14.65
N PRO A 92 19.79 -27.61 13.93
CA PRO A 92 19.61 -27.80 12.50
C PRO A 92 18.22 -28.27 12.06
N ASN A 93 17.43 -28.89 12.96
CA ASN A 93 16.08 -29.36 12.61
C ASN A 93 15.05 -28.23 12.67
N ALA A 94 15.28 -27.25 13.55
CA ALA A 94 14.45 -26.04 13.64
C ALA A 94 14.88 -24.97 12.61
N THR A 95 16.16 -24.96 12.23
CA THR A 95 16.76 -24.04 11.26
C THR A 95 16.40 -24.40 9.83
N ASN A 96 15.20 -23.99 9.41
CA ASN A 96 14.77 -24.05 8.02
C ASN A 96 15.39 -22.89 7.22
N VAL A 97 16.69 -23.00 6.88
CA VAL A 97 17.47 -22.00 6.13
C VAL A 97 18.03 -22.59 4.83
N SER A 98 18.07 -21.80 3.76
CA SER A 98 18.63 -22.20 2.47
C SER A 98 20.14 -21.92 2.42
N ALA A 99 20.95 -22.86 2.90
CA ALA A 99 22.42 -22.78 2.90
C ALA A 99 23.04 -23.99 2.17
N SER A 100 24.24 -23.83 1.59
CA SER A 100 24.98 -24.93 0.96
C SER A 100 25.45 -25.96 2.00
N THR A 101 25.76 -25.48 3.20
CA THR A 101 26.22 -26.27 4.33
C THR A 101 25.55 -25.77 5.61
N VAL A 102 25.11 -26.70 6.47
CA VAL A 102 24.54 -26.39 7.79
C VAL A 102 25.39 -27.06 8.86
N ILE A 103 25.94 -26.27 9.76
CA ILE A 103 26.84 -26.67 10.84
C ILE A 103 26.07 -26.58 12.16
N SER A 104 25.90 -27.73 12.82
CA SER A 104 25.31 -27.79 14.16
C SER A 104 26.32 -27.37 15.21
N ASN A 105 25.96 -26.41 16.06
CA ASN A 105 26.77 -25.98 17.19
C ASN A 105 25.88 -25.59 18.39
N ASP A 106 25.74 -26.52 19.34
CA ASP A 106 24.92 -26.35 20.54
C ASP A 106 25.40 -25.23 21.47
N SER A 107 26.58 -24.66 21.23
CA SER A 107 27.11 -23.51 21.99
C SER A 107 26.76 -22.16 21.38
N LEU A 108 26.17 -22.13 20.17
CA LEU A 108 25.64 -20.88 19.62
C LEU A 108 24.43 -20.47 20.47
N SER A 109 24.46 -19.27 21.01
CA SER A 109 23.37 -18.70 21.81
C SER A 109 23.42 -17.20 21.58
N LEU A 110 22.48 -16.67 20.82
CA LEU A 110 22.48 -15.26 20.45
C LEU A 110 21.64 -14.44 21.44
N ALA A 111 22.03 -13.19 21.71
CA ALA A 111 21.29 -12.35 22.65
C ALA A 111 20.14 -11.60 21.98
N ASN A 112 18.88 -11.87 22.38
CA ASN A 112 17.71 -11.12 21.90
C ASN A 112 17.77 -9.61 22.22
N GLY A 113 18.47 -9.23 23.29
CA GLY A 113 18.65 -7.82 23.67
C GLY A 113 19.64 -7.04 22.81
N GLY A 114 20.36 -7.73 21.90
CA GLY A 114 21.43 -7.15 21.09
C GLY A 114 22.79 -7.77 21.37
N GLU A 115 23.63 -7.83 20.34
CA GLU A 115 24.92 -8.50 20.36
C GLU A 115 25.88 -7.89 19.33
N GLU A 116 27.19 -8.02 19.58
CA GLU A 116 28.26 -7.69 18.62
C GLU A 116 28.92 -9.00 18.17
N LEU A 117 28.72 -9.36 16.91
CA LEU A 117 29.23 -10.59 16.32
C LEU A 117 30.49 -10.32 15.51
N VAL A 118 31.54 -11.05 15.81
CA VAL A 118 32.85 -10.98 15.14
C VAL A 118 33.16 -12.31 14.49
N LEU A 119 33.25 -12.31 13.16
CA LEU A 119 33.82 -13.41 12.38
C LEU A 119 35.33 -13.22 12.30
N ALA A 120 36.11 -14.23 12.70
CA ALA A 120 37.57 -14.16 12.64
C ALA A 120 38.20 -15.42 12.06
N ASP A 121 39.32 -15.25 11.34
CA ASP A 121 40.19 -16.34 10.83
C ASP A 121 41.55 -16.25 11.52
N GLY A 122 41.90 -17.28 12.30
CA GLY A 122 43.20 -17.34 12.98
C GLY A 122 43.44 -16.16 13.93
N GLY A 123 42.37 -15.58 14.49
CA GLY A 123 42.40 -14.41 15.37
C GLY A 123 42.46 -13.05 14.66
N SER A 124 42.41 -13.02 13.32
CA SER A 124 42.23 -11.78 12.56
C SER A 124 40.75 -11.59 12.25
N ILE A 125 40.21 -10.42 12.56
CA ILE A 125 38.82 -10.07 12.25
C ILE A 125 38.64 -10.07 10.72
N VAL A 126 37.66 -10.83 10.27
CA VAL A 126 37.24 -10.95 8.87
C VAL A 126 36.08 -10.01 8.61
N ASP A 127 35.06 -10.06 9.47
CA ASP A 127 33.86 -9.24 9.36
C ASP A 127 33.19 -9.10 10.73
N GLU A 128 32.38 -8.06 10.89
CA GLU A 128 31.66 -7.79 12.13
C GLU A 128 30.27 -7.21 11.85
N THR A 129 29.35 -7.47 12.76
CA THR A 129 28.02 -6.85 12.78
C THR A 129 27.56 -6.67 14.20
N ALA A 130 26.67 -5.71 14.41
CA ALA A 130 26.01 -5.53 15.68
C ALA A 130 24.54 -5.24 15.45
N TYR A 131 23.70 -5.75 16.34
CA TYR A 131 22.27 -5.46 16.37
C TYR A 131 21.81 -5.15 17.80
N GLU A 132 20.69 -4.46 17.92
CA GLU A 132 20.05 -4.12 19.18
C GLU A 132 18.60 -4.59 19.12
N ASP A 133 18.04 -5.04 20.26
CA ASP A 133 16.63 -5.39 20.43
C ASP A 133 16.06 -6.23 19.27
N ALA A 134 16.54 -7.46 19.13
CA ALA A 134 16.15 -8.35 18.04
C ALA A 134 14.64 -8.63 18.03
N PRO A 135 13.92 -8.28 16.95
CA PRO A 135 12.50 -8.56 16.83
C PRO A 135 12.21 -10.06 16.71
N ASP A 136 11.04 -10.46 17.19
CA ASP A 136 10.57 -11.83 17.11
C ASP A 136 10.45 -12.26 15.64
N ALA A 137 11.03 -13.42 15.30
CA ALA A 137 10.95 -14.03 13.98
C ALA A 137 11.54 -13.22 12.79
N GLU A 138 12.33 -12.19 13.05
CA GLU A 138 13.04 -11.40 12.03
C GLU A 138 14.52 -11.77 11.95
N VAL A 139 15.09 -11.59 10.76
CA VAL A 139 16.50 -11.81 10.48
C VAL A 139 17.21 -10.48 10.28
N TRP A 140 18.38 -10.35 10.88
CA TRP A 140 19.29 -9.24 10.64
C TRP A 140 20.06 -9.54 9.36
N ASN A 141 19.69 -8.87 8.27
CA ASN A 141 20.23 -9.11 6.94
C ASN A 141 21.15 -7.98 6.50
N ARG A 142 22.28 -8.36 5.90
CA ARG A 142 23.16 -7.42 5.21
C ARG A 142 22.54 -7.05 3.86
N THR A 143 22.43 -5.75 3.63
CA THR A 143 21.93 -5.15 2.39
C THR A 143 22.99 -4.19 1.81
N ALA A 144 22.73 -3.68 0.61
CA ALA A 144 23.58 -2.67 -0.02
C ALA A 144 23.72 -1.38 0.81
N ASP A 145 22.69 -1.01 1.58
CA ASP A 145 22.64 0.23 2.36
C ASP A 145 23.06 0.03 3.83
N GLY A 146 23.54 -1.16 4.19
CA GLY A 146 23.90 -1.55 5.55
C GLY A 146 23.06 -2.72 6.03
N TRP A 147 22.82 -2.81 7.33
CA TRP A 147 22.05 -3.91 7.92
C TRP A 147 20.61 -3.49 8.20
N THR A 148 19.67 -4.40 7.95
CA THR A 148 18.23 -4.19 8.17
C THR A 148 17.60 -5.44 8.77
N TRP A 149 16.57 -5.23 9.59
CA TRP A 149 15.71 -6.32 10.01
C TRP A 149 14.71 -6.66 8.91
N GLU A 150 14.51 -7.95 8.64
CA GLU A 150 13.54 -8.45 7.68
C GLU A 150 12.78 -9.65 8.25
N HIS A 151 11.47 -9.71 8.01
CA HIS A 151 10.71 -10.89 8.36
C HIS A 151 11.20 -12.12 7.61
N ARG A 152 11.23 -13.27 8.29
CA ARG A 152 11.51 -14.54 7.61
C ARG A 152 10.43 -14.86 6.58
N GLY A 153 10.83 -14.93 5.32
CA GLY A 153 9.92 -15.10 4.18
C GLY A 153 9.37 -13.80 3.62
N ALA A 154 9.99 -12.67 3.97
CA ALA A 154 9.82 -11.41 3.25
C ALA A 154 10.03 -11.63 1.75
N THR A 155 9.26 -10.91 0.96
CA THR A 155 9.32 -10.96 -0.50
C THR A 155 10.04 -9.73 -1.05
N ASP A 156 10.55 -9.84 -2.27
CA ASP A 156 11.09 -8.70 -3.02
C ASP A 156 10.54 -8.70 -4.45
N PHE A 157 9.23 -8.50 -4.56
CA PHE A 157 8.58 -8.39 -5.85
C PHE A 157 9.04 -7.12 -6.56
N GLN A 158 9.51 -7.30 -7.80
CA GLN A 158 9.94 -6.20 -8.64
C GLN A 158 8.74 -5.41 -9.19
N ALA A 159 8.83 -4.08 -9.15
CA ALA A 159 7.84 -3.19 -9.74
C ALA A 159 8.03 -3.16 -11.27
N VAL A 160 7.39 -4.08 -12.00
CA VAL A 160 7.53 -4.17 -13.46
C VAL A 160 6.31 -3.58 -14.17
N ARG A 161 6.57 -2.66 -15.11
CA ARG A 161 5.54 -2.15 -16.03
C ARG A 161 5.14 -3.26 -17.00
N SER A 162 3.85 -3.52 -17.10
CA SER A 162 3.24 -4.46 -18.02
C SER A 162 2.54 -3.69 -19.13
N GLU A 163 2.72 -4.12 -20.38
CA GLU A 163 1.90 -3.59 -21.48
C GLU A 163 0.44 -3.98 -21.21
N ALA A 164 -0.45 -3.00 -21.22
CA ALA A 164 -1.88 -3.20 -21.06
C ALA A 164 -2.59 -2.28 -22.03
N ALA A 165 -3.63 -2.77 -22.70
CA ALA A 165 -4.34 -1.97 -23.70
C ALA A 165 -5.57 -1.27 -23.11
N THR A 166 -6.18 -1.86 -22.07
CA THR A 166 -7.42 -1.38 -21.49
C THR A 166 -7.51 -1.69 -19.99
N ALA A 167 -8.08 -0.76 -19.24
CA ALA A 167 -8.53 -0.97 -17.87
C ALA A 167 -10.01 -0.61 -17.74
N ARG A 168 -10.75 -1.32 -16.88
CA ARG A 168 -12.09 -0.89 -16.44
C ARG A 168 -11.94 -0.09 -15.15
N ALA A 169 -12.02 1.23 -15.25
CA ALA A 169 -12.00 2.14 -14.12
C ALA A 169 -13.39 2.29 -13.50
N PHE A 170 -13.47 2.31 -12.18
CA PHE A 170 -14.73 2.48 -11.46
C PHE A 170 -14.54 3.11 -10.07
N VAL A 171 -15.64 3.62 -9.51
CA VAL A 171 -15.67 4.14 -8.13
C VAL A 171 -16.88 3.61 -7.38
N LEU A 172 -16.74 3.51 -6.07
CA LEU A 172 -17.79 3.16 -5.11
C LEU A 172 -18.21 4.44 -4.38
N PRO A 173 -19.50 4.61 -4.02
CA PRO A 173 -20.59 3.63 -4.10
C PRO A 173 -21.28 3.51 -5.47
N ASP A 174 -20.79 4.19 -6.50
CA ASP A 174 -21.47 4.34 -7.79
C ASP A 174 -21.61 3.05 -8.60
N ALA A 175 -20.60 2.16 -8.56
CA ALA A 175 -20.53 0.94 -9.37
C ALA A 175 -20.32 -0.35 -8.53
N PRO A 176 -21.21 -0.68 -7.56
CA PRO A 176 -21.07 -1.82 -6.65
C PRO A 176 -21.33 -3.18 -7.32
N GLU A 177 -21.72 -3.20 -8.59
CA GLU A 177 -21.83 -4.38 -9.44
C GLU A 177 -20.48 -4.84 -10.00
N VAL A 178 -19.52 -3.93 -10.26
CA VAL A 178 -18.28 -4.28 -10.97
C VAL A 178 -17.50 -5.42 -10.31
N PRO A 179 -17.22 -5.40 -8.98
CA PRO A 179 -16.54 -6.52 -8.34
C PRO A 179 -17.29 -7.85 -8.44
N ILE A 180 -18.62 -7.81 -8.39
CA ILE A 180 -19.46 -9.01 -8.45
C ILE A 180 -19.47 -9.59 -9.87
N ASP A 181 -19.63 -8.73 -10.87
CA ASP A 181 -19.62 -9.13 -12.29
C ASP A 181 -18.28 -9.79 -12.66
N VAL A 182 -17.16 -9.26 -12.15
CA VAL A 182 -15.82 -9.84 -12.38
C VAL A 182 -15.73 -11.25 -11.80
N LEU A 183 -16.19 -11.48 -10.56
CA LEU A 183 -16.22 -12.81 -9.94
C LEU A 183 -17.18 -13.76 -10.67
N ASP A 184 -18.36 -13.27 -11.04
CA ASP A 184 -19.37 -14.08 -11.73
C ASP A 184 -18.93 -14.50 -13.13
N SER A 185 -18.04 -13.76 -13.78
CA SER A 185 -17.54 -14.08 -15.11
C SER A 185 -16.29 -14.97 -15.11
N ALA A 186 -15.87 -15.49 -13.96
CA ALA A 186 -14.72 -16.40 -13.87
C ALA A 186 -15.00 -17.72 -14.59
N ASP A 187 -14.02 -18.17 -15.38
CA ASP A 187 -14.05 -19.42 -16.14
C ASP A 187 -13.09 -20.49 -15.58
N GLU A 188 -11.91 -20.10 -15.10
CA GLU A 188 -10.84 -21.01 -14.67
C GLU A 188 -10.52 -20.86 -13.18
N ARG A 189 -10.21 -19.65 -12.72
CA ARG A 189 -9.72 -19.42 -11.35
C ARG A 189 -10.16 -18.10 -10.74
N ILE A 190 -10.29 -18.09 -9.42
CA ILE A 190 -10.42 -16.90 -8.56
C ILE A 190 -9.41 -17.01 -7.41
N LEU A 191 -8.47 -16.06 -7.33
CA LEU A 191 -7.61 -15.86 -6.17
C LEU A 191 -8.03 -14.55 -5.49
N LEU A 192 -8.69 -14.62 -4.34
CA LEU A 192 -9.26 -13.44 -3.67
C LEU A 192 -8.50 -13.13 -2.38
N ALA A 193 -7.99 -11.91 -2.28
CA ALA A 193 -7.40 -11.38 -1.07
C ALA A 193 -8.28 -10.27 -0.48
N GLY A 194 -8.51 -10.34 0.81
CA GLY A 194 -9.29 -9.33 1.50
C GLY A 194 -8.95 -9.20 2.97
N TYR A 195 -8.49 -8.02 3.37
CA TYR A 195 -8.37 -7.64 4.79
C TYR A 195 -9.63 -7.93 5.63
N SER A 196 -10.80 -7.85 5.01
CA SER A 196 -12.09 -7.97 5.66
C SER A 196 -13.12 -8.43 4.65
N PHE A 197 -13.90 -9.45 5.00
CA PHE A 197 -14.87 -10.08 4.11
C PHE A 197 -16.20 -10.34 4.82
N SER A 198 -17.19 -9.46 4.62
CA SER A 198 -18.54 -9.64 5.15
C SER A 198 -19.64 -9.38 4.11
N SER A 199 -19.29 -9.46 2.81
CA SER A 199 -20.22 -9.26 1.69
C SER A 199 -20.89 -10.57 1.27
N GLU A 200 -22.17 -10.72 1.63
CA GLU A 200 -23.02 -11.84 1.16
C GLU A 200 -23.10 -11.91 -0.37
N ARG A 201 -23.05 -10.76 -1.07
CA ARG A 201 -23.08 -10.71 -2.54
C ARG A 201 -21.83 -11.35 -3.14
N ALA A 202 -20.67 -11.07 -2.57
CA ALA A 202 -19.41 -11.66 -3.00
C ALA A 202 -19.36 -13.15 -2.64
N ALA A 203 -19.76 -13.53 -1.43
CA ALA A 203 -19.83 -14.94 -1.02
C ALA A 203 -20.67 -15.78 -1.99
N ARG A 204 -21.86 -15.31 -2.34
CA ARG A 204 -22.73 -15.99 -3.32
C ARG A 204 -22.13 -16.03 -4.73
N ALA A 205 -21.35 -15.04 -5.13
CA ALA A 205 -20.66 -15.05 -6.43
C ALA A 205 -19.56 -16.13 -6.45
N LEU A 206 -18.81 -16.26 -5.36
CA LEU A 206 -17.82 -17.33 -5.19
C LEU A 206 -18.49 -18.71 -5.17
N GLU A 207 -19.59 -18.89 -4.45
CA GLU A 207 -20.36 -20.14 -4.46
C GLU A 207 -20.84 -20.51 -5.86
N ARG A 208 -21.41 -19.54 -6.61
CA ARG A 208 -21.81 -19.76 -8.01
C ARG A 208 -20.62 -20.13 -8.89
N ALA A 209 -19.44 -19.55 -8.65
CA ALA A 209 -18.23 -19.90 -9.40
C ALA A 209 -17.75 -21.33 -9.05
N ALA A 210 -17.78 -21.70 -7.77
CA ALA A 210 -17.45 -23.06 -7.33
C ALA A 210 -18.42 -24.10 -7.93
N GLU A 211 -19.72 -23.80 -8.01
CA GLU A 211 -20.72 -24.65 -8.67
C GLU A 211 -20.44 -24.85 -10.17
N ARG A 212 -19.80 -23.87 -10.83
CA ARG A 212 -19.33 -23.98 -12.22
C ARG A 212 -18.02 -24.75 -12.36
N GLY A 213 -17.35 -25.08 -11.25
CA GLY A 213 -16.07 -25.78 -11.24
C GLY A 213 -14.84 -24.88 -11.36
N VAL A 214 -14.99 -23.58 -11.11
CA VAL A 214 -13.88 -22.62 -11.04
C VAL A 214 -13.01 -22.94 -9.82
N GLU A 215 -11.69 -22.92 -9.97
CA GLU A 215 -10.76 -23.07 -8.84
C GLU A 215 -10.74 -21.80 -8.01
N ILE A 216 -11.05 -21.89 -6.71
CA ILE A 216 -11.10 -20.72 -5.83
C ILE A 216 -10.11 -20.90 -4.69
N ARG A 217 -9.33 -19.85 -4.41
CA ARG A 217 -8.59 -19.70 -3.14
C ARG A 217 -8.84 -18.31 -2.59
N MET A 218 -9.01 -18.24 -1.28
CA MET A 218 -9.26 -16.98 -0.59
C MET A 218 -8.32 -16.82 0.59
N VAL A 219 -7.80 -15.60 0.78
CA VAL A 219 -7.00 -15.25 1.95
C VAL A 219 -7.53 -13.99 2.62
N VAL A 220 -7.58 -14.00 3.95
CA VAL A 220 -7.99 -12.86 4.78
C VAL A 220 -7.01 -12.61 5.93
N ASP A 221 -7.10 -11.42 6.50
CA ASP A 221 -6.34 -11.02 7.68
C ASP A 221 -6.88 -11.68 8.96
N ASP A 222 -6.00 -11.99 9.91
CA ASP A 222 -6.34 -12.67 11.16
C ASP A 222 -6.93 -11.75 12.24
N ALA A 223 -6.62 -10.45 12.17
CA ALA A 223 -6.97 -9.48 13.19
C ALA A 223 -7.19 -8.08 12.61
N PRO A 224 -8.11 -7.91 11.63
CA PRO A 224 -8.34 -6.60 11.04
C PRO A 224 -8.79 -5.62 12.12
N VAL A 225 -8.56 -4.32 11.94
CA VAL A 225 -8.96 -3.29 12.90
C VAL A 225 -10.45 -3.40 13.18
N GLY A 226 -10.79 -3.61 14.45
CA GLY A 226 -12.16 -3.92 14.89
C GLY A 226 -12.47 -5.43 15.01
N GLY A 227 -11.49 -6.29 14.76
CA GLY A 227 -11.60 -7.75 14.80
C GLY A 227 -12.33 -8.38 13.61
N ILE A 228 -12.29 -9.70 13.58
CA ILE A 228 -13.15 -10.49 12.69
C ILE A 228 -14.56 -10.49 13.29
N SER A 229 -15.54 -10.02 12.52
CA SER A 229 -16.93 -9.98 12.98
C SER A 229 -17.63 -11.33 12.91
N GLU A 230 -18.68 -11.52 13.71
CA GLU A 230 -19.53 -12.72 13.67
C GLU A 230 -20.06 -12.98 12.25
N ARG A 231 -20.53 -11.94 11.55
CA ARG A 231 -20.97 -12.05 10.15
C ARG A 231 -19.85 -12.52 9.22
N GLN A 232 -18.64 -11.98 9.36
CA GLN A 232 -17.51 -12.45 8.55
C GLN A 232 -17.25 -13.93 8.85
N ALA A 233 -17.16 -14.31 10.12
CA ALA A 233 -16.91 -15.69 10.52
C ALA A 233 -17.97 -16.66 9.98
N GLU A 234 -19.26 -16.30 10.03
CA GLU A 234 -20.35 -17.09 9.47
C GLU A 234 -20.20 -17.29 7.95
N LEU A 235 -19.86 -16.23 7.21
CA LEU A 235 -19.64 -16.31 5.77
C LEU A 235 -18.41 -17.15 5.40
N LEU A 236 -17.32 -17.05 6.17
CA LEU A 236 -16.13 -17.89 5.95
C LEU A 236 -16.42 -19.37 6.26
N ASP A 237 -17.25 -19.64 7.28
CA ASP A 237 -17.77 -20.98 7.57
C ASP A 237 -18.64 -21.52 6.42
N GLU A 238 -19.46 -20.67 5.78
CA GLU A 238 -20.27 -21.03 4.61
C GLU A 238 -19.40 -21.39 3.39
N LEU A 239 -18.44 -20.53 3.04
CA LEU A 239 -17.53 -20.76 1.92
C LEU A 239 -16.70 -22.05 2.12
N THR A 240 -16.17 -22.25 3.33
CA THR A 240 -15.42 -23.47 3.66
C THR A 240 -16.31 -24.72 3.52
N ARG A 241 -17.58 -24.66 3.96
CA ARG A 241 -18.56 -25.76 3.78
C ARG A 241 -18.92 -26.00 2.32
N ALA A 242 -18.88 -24.96 1.49
CA ALA A 242 -19.07 -25.06 0.03
C ALA A 242 -17.84 -25.64 -0.69
N GLY A 243 -16.76 -25.96 0.03
CA GLY A 243 -15.54 -26.54 -0.54
C GLY A 243 -14.58 -25.50 -1.10
N ILE A 244 -14.73 -24.22 -0.74
CA ILE A 244 -13.82 -23.14 -1.12
C ILE A 244 -12.74 -23.02 -0.03
N PRO A 245 -11.46 -23.25 -0.35
CA PRO A 245 -10.34 -22.97 0.56
C PRO A 245 -10.32 -21.51 0.99
N VAL A 246 -10.42 -21.30 2.30
CA VAL A 246 -10.24 -20.01 2.95
C VAL A 246 -9.06 -20.14 3.90
N ASP A 247 -8.07 -19.28 3.69
CA ASP A 247 -6.86 -19.18 4.47
C ASP A 247 -6.81 -17.84 5.22
N VAL A 248 -6.08 -17.80 6.32
CA VAL A 248 -5.94 -16.64 7.21
C VAL A 248 -4.46 -16.37 7.43
N ILE A 249 -4.00 -15.17 7.07
CA ILE A 249 -2.62 -14.72 7.27
C ILE A 249 -2.54 -13.99 8.61
N GLY A 250 -1.57 -14.37 9.43
CA GLY A 250 -1.24 -13.67 10.68
C GLY A 250 -0.73 -14.61 11.77
N GLY A 251 -1.07 -14.32 13.02
CA GLY A 251 -0.59 -15.04 14.19
C GLY A 251 0.89 -14.76 14.51
N ASP A 252 1.46 -15.57 15.39
CA ASP A 252 2.78 -15.29 15.98
C ASP A 252 3.90 -15.20 14.93
N TRP A 253 3.79 -15.92 13.81
CA TRP A 253 4.79 -15.94 12.73
C TRP A 253 4.54 -14.90 11.62
N ALA A 254 3.62 -13.96 11.82
CA ALA A 254 3.20 -13.02 10.78
C ALA A 254 4.39 -12.24 10.18
N ARG A 255 4.46 -12.20 8.85
CA ARG A 255 5.38 -11.30 8.13
C ARG A 255 4.86 -9.87 7.98
N TYR A 256 3.58 -9.66 8.30
CA TYR A 256 2.92 -8.38 8.12
C TYR A 256 2.06 -8.11 9.35
N ASP A 257 2.08 -6.87 9.82
CA ASP A 257 1.14 -6.39 10.84
C ASP A 257 -0.31 -6.59 10.38
N PHE A 258 -0.55 -6.35 9.08
CA PHE A 258 -1.84 -6.59 8.44
C PHE A 258 -1.67 -7.07 6.99
N HIS A 259 -2.44 -8.09 6.61
CA HIS A 259 -2.79 -8.41 5.23
C HIS A 259 -3.88 -7.46 4.72
N HIS A 260 -3.48 -6.23 4.43
CA HIS A 260 -4.38 -5.16 4.06
C HIS A 260 -4.79 -5.04 2.57
N PRO A 261 -4.44 -5.92 1.60
CA PRO A 261 -4.94 -5.76 0.24
C PRO A 261 -6.44 -6.08 0.09
N LYS A 262 -7.02 -5.56 -0.98
CA LYS A 262 -8.38 -5.91 -1.44
C LYS A 262 -8.32 -6.10 -2.95
N TYR A 263 -8.18 -7.35 -3.37
CA TYR A 263 -8.06 -7.69 -4.78
C TYR A 263 -8.63 -9.06 -5.08
N ALA A 264 -8.88 -9.30 -6.37
CA ALA A 264 -9.07 -10.63 -6.90
C ALA A 264 -8.30 -10.80 -8.21
N VAL A 265 -7.64 -11.94 -8.39
CA VAL A 265 -7.20 -12.40 -9.70
C VAL A 265 -8.28 -13.32 -10.24
N VAL A 266 -8.90 -12.94 -11.36
CA VAL A 266 -9.93 -13.74 -12.01
C VAL A 266 -9.47 -14.06 -13.43
N ASP A 267 -9.08 -15.31 -13.63
CA ASP A 267 -8.44 -15.77 -14.86
C ASP A 267 -7.18 -14.91 -15.16
N ASP A 268 -7.22 -14.13 -16.25
CA ASP A 268 -6.17 -13.21 -16.70
C ASP A 268 -6.42 -11.74 -16.31
N ARG A 269 -7.29 -11.51 -15.31
CA ARG A 269 -7.72 -10.16 -14.89
C ARG A 269 -7.36 -9.90 -13.44
N ALA A 270 -6.71 -8.76 -13.18
CA ALA A 270 -6.46 -8.23 -11.85
C ALA A 270 -7.53 -7.18 -11.51
N LEU A 271 -8.36 -7.46 -10.50
CA LEU A 271 -9.24 -6.49 -9.86
C LEU A 271 -8.56 -5.98 -8.59
N VAL A 272 -8.26 -4.68 -8.50
CA VAL A 272 -7.69 -4.04 -7.30
C VAL A 272 -8.59 -2.88 -6.87
N MET A 273 -8.82 -2.77 -5.56
CA MET A 273 -9.71 -1.75 -4.99
C MET A 273 -9.19 -1.18 -3.67
N THR A 274 -9.69 0.01 -3.33
CA THR A 274 -9.43 0.66 -2.04
C THR A 274 -10.33 0.10 -0.92
N GLU A 275 -11.49 -0.44 -1.29
CA GLU A 275 -12.55 -0.84 -0.37
C GLU A 275 -12.49 -2.29 0.08
N ASN A 276 -12.93 -2.55 1.32
CA ASN A 276 -13.10 -3.90 1.84
C ASN A 276 -14.27 -4.65 1.16
N TRP A 277 -14.21 -5.99 1.21
CA TRP A 277 -15.26 -6.90 0.77
C TRP A 277 -16.44 -6.92 1.76
N LYS A 278 -16.96 -5.75 2.12
CA LYS A 278 -18.02 -5.52 3.12
C LYS A 278 -19.16 -4.70 2.51
N PRO A 279 -20.37 -4.68 3.12
CA PRO A 279 -21.48 -3.87 2.63
C PRO A 279 -21.17 -2.37 2.48
N SER A 280 -20.37 -1.81 3.40
CA SER A 280 -19.93 -0.40 3.36
C SER A 280 -19.00 -0.08 2.19
N GLY A 281 -18.22 -1.06 1.73
CA GLY A 281 -17.30 -0.97 0.60
C GLY A 281 -17.98 -1.37 -0.70
N ILE A 282 -17.73 -2.60 -1.17
CA ILE A 282 -18.28 -3.11 -2.45
C ILE A 282 -19.81 -3.24 -2.49
N GLY A 283 -20.49 -3.14 -1.34
CA GLY A 283 -21.95 -3.06 -1.31
C GLY A 283 -22.49 -1.69 -1.75
N GLY A 284 -21.64 -0.67 -1.86
CA GLY A 284 -22.03 0.69 -2.23
C GLY A 284 -22.82 1.42 -1.15
N LYS A 285 -22.65 1.03 0.12
CA LYS A 285 -23.50 1.51 1.23
C LYS A 285 -22.84 2.49 2.18
N SER A 286 -21.64 2.99 1.88
CA SER A 286 -20.97 4.01 2.69
C SER A 286 -19.86 4.71 1.91
N SER A 287 -18.84 3.97 1.49
CA SER A 287 -17.53 4.56 1.25
C SER A 287 -17.35 5.09 -0.17
N ARG A 288 -16.75 6.28 -0.29
CA ARG A 288 -16.09 6.72 -1.52
C ARG A 288 -14.78 5.98 -1.68
N GLY A 289 -14.73 5.05 -2.64
CA GLY A 289 -13.58 4.23 -2.95
C GLY A 289 -13.31 4.15 -4.45
N TRP A 290 -12.09 3.75 -4.82
CA TRP A 290 -11.66 3.59 -6.21
C TRP A 290 -11.33 2.13 -6.50
N GLY A 291 -11.48 1.71 -7.75
CA GLY A 291 -11.07 0.38 -8.18
C GLY A 291 -10.84 0.30 -9.68
N ALA A 292 -9.98 -0.65 -10.06
CA ALA A 292 -9.67 -0.91 -11.46
C ALA A 292 -9.63 -2.41 -11.74
N VAL A 293 -10.05 -2.80 -12.94
CA VAL A 293 -9.83 -4.13 -13.50
C VAL A 293 -8.89 -4.01 -14.67
N VAL A 294 -7.78 -4.73 -14.66
CA VAL A 294 -6.78 -4.73 -15.73
C VAL A 294 -6.56 -6.16 -16.21
N GLU A 295 -6.45 -6.34 -17.53
CA GLU A 295 -6.17 -7.63 -18.14
C GLU A 295 -4.68 -7.76 -18.52
N GLY A 296 -4.15 -8.98 -18.53
CA GLY A 296 -2.79 -9.29 -18.99
C GLY A 296 -1.83 -9.67 -17.86
N ASP A 297 -0.52 -9.59 -18.12
CA ASP A 297 0.54 -10.10 -17.25
C ASP A 297 0.52 -9.57 -15.81
N VAL A 298 -0.14 -8.43 -15.57
CA VAL A 298 -0.37 -7.89 -14.22
C VAL A 298 -1.18 -8.86 -13.34
N ALA A 299 -2.09 -9.64 -13.93
CA ALA A 299 -2.87 -10.67 -13.25
C ALA A 299 -1.99 -11.82 -12.77
N ASP A 300 -1.04 -12.27 -13.60
CA ASP A 300 -0.09 -13.32 -13.22
C ASP A 300 0.89 -12.86 -12.15
N ARG A 301 1.33 -11.59 -12.21
CA ARG A 301 2.16 -10.98 -11.15
C ARG A 301 1.40 -10.90 -9.83
N LEU A 302 0.14 -10.46 -9.86
CA LEU A 302 -0.70 -10.42 -8.67
C LEU A 302 -0.99 -11.83 -8.12
N ALA A 303 -1.14 -12.82 -9.01
CA ALA A 303 -1.27 -14.22 -8.60
C ALA A 303 0.02 -14.77 -7.97
N ALA A 304 1.19 -14.29 -8.37
CA ALA A 304 2.46 -14.65 -7.73
C ALA A 304 2.53 -14.09 -6.30
N VAL A 305 2.10 -12.83 -6.10
CA VAL A 305 1.98 -12.25 -4.75
C VAL A 305 1.01 -13.05 -3.90
N PHE A 306 -0.19 -13.35 -4.44
CA PHE A 306 -1.18 -14.16 -3.74
C PHE A 306 -0.61 -15.50 -3.23
N ARG A 307 0.13 -16.22 -4.08
CA ARG A 307 0.73 -17.51 -3.69
C ARG A 307 1.83 -17.35 -2.66
N ALA A 308 2.69 -16.35 -2.80
CA ALA A 308 3.75 -16.08 -1.81
C ALA A 308 3.18 -15.68 -0.44
N ASP A 309 2.01 -15.03 -0.43
CA ASP A 309 1.28 -14.73 0.78
C ASP A 309 0.64 -16.01 1.34
N ALA A 310 -0.23 -16.68 0.57
CA ALA A 310 -1.08 -17.78 1.04
C ALA A 310 -0.36 -19.12 1.28
N ASP A 311 0.81 -19.35 0.67
CA ASP A 311 1.54 -20.63 0.77
C ASP A 311 2.68 -20.58 1.81
N TRP A 312 2.83 -19.45 2.52
CA TRP A 312 3.83 -19.33 3.58
C TRP A 312 3.31 -19.83 4.93
N ARG A 313 4.25 -20.04 5.87
CA ARG A 313 3.97 -20.66 7.19
C ARG A 313 3.15 -19.81 8.16
N ASP A 314 3.03 -18.51 7.88
CA ASP A 314 2.18 -17.56 8.64
C ASP A 314 0.71 -17.63 8.19
N THR A 315 0.39 -18.55 7.29
CA THR A 315 -0.95 -18.76 6.78
C THR A 315 -1.54 -20.05 7.33
N ALA A 316 -2.71 -19.97 7.94
CA ALA A 316 -3.47 -21.11 8.44
C ALA A 316 -4.83 -21.20 7.78
N SER A 317 -5.32 -22.42 7.52
CA SER A 317 -6.70 -22.60 7.05
C SER A 317 -7.70 -22.01 8.06
N TRP A 318 -8.78 -21.41 7.55
CA TRP A 318 -9.86 -20.85 8.36
C TRP A 318 -10.36 -21.84 9.41
N SER A 319 -10.54 -23.12 9.04
CA SER A 319 -11.00 -24.18 9.94
C SER A 319 -10.10 -24.35 11.19
N THR A 320 -8.78 -24.24 11.01
CA THR A 320 -7.82 -24.28 12.12
C THR A 320 -7.86 -22.99 12.91
N PHE A 321 -7.83 -21.84 12.22
CA PHE A 321 -7.79 -20.52 12.84
C PHE A 321 -9.02 -20.25 13.73
N ARG A 322 -10.22 -20.57 13.23
CA ARG A 322 -11.50 -20.30 13.91
C ARG A 322 -11.78 -21.22 15.09
N ALA A 323 -10.96 -22.25 15.32
CA ALA A 323 -11.17 -23.18 16.41
C ALA A 323 -10.96 -22.46 17.76
N ASN A 324 -11.98 -22.51 18.62
CA ASN A 324 -11.97 -21.90 19.97
C ASN A 324 -11.78 -20.37 20.01
N ARG A 325 -12.02 -19.65 18.90
CA ARG A 325 -12.05 -18.19 18.87
C ARG A 325 -13.47 -17.64 19.01
N THR A 326 -13.56 -16.43 19.56
CA THR A 326 -14.77 -15.60 19.57
C THR A 326 -14.62 -14.46 18.57
N PHE A 327 -15.73 -13.89 18.13
CA PHE A 327 -15.77 -12.87 17.09
C PHE A 327 -16.55 -11.65 17.57
N GLU A 328 -16.31 -10.52 16.92
CA GLU A 328 -16.85 -9.22 17.32
C GLU A 328 -18.21 -8.94 16.66
N ASP A 329 -18.98 -8.04 17.24
CA ASP A 329 -20.18 -7.52 16.58
C ASP A 329 -19.80 -6.53 15.45
N ASP A 330 -20.50 -6.57 14.32
CA ASP A 330 -20.29 -5.63 13.20
C ASP A 330 -21.44 -4.62 13.11
N GLU A 331 -21.11 -3.40 12.72
CA GLU A 331 -22.13 -2.43 12.32
C GLU A 331 -22.60 -2.72 10.89
N VAL A 332 -23.92 -2.65 10.67
CA VAL A 332 -24.49 -2.92 9.35
C VAL A 332 -24.66 -1.61 8.59
N ALA A 333 -23.81 -1.38 7.60
CA ALA A 333 -24.08 -0.36 6.59
C ALA A 333 -25.31 -0.75 5.77
N ASN A 334 -26.34 0.10 5.78
CA ASN A 334 -27.62 -0.14 5.12
C ASN A 334 -28.11 1.05 4.29
N GLU A 335 -27.30 2.09 4.16
CA GLU A 335 -27.62 3.27 3.35
C GLU A 335 -27.46 2.98 1.85
N SER A 336 -27.96 3.91 1.03
CA SER A 336 -27.85 3.89 -0.42
C SER A 336 -27.52 5.30 -0.90
N TYR A 337 -26.62 5.40 -1.87
CA TYR A 337 -26.12 6.67 -2.39
C TYR A 337 -26.45 6.82 -3.88
N PRO A 338 -26.52 8.06 -4.41
CA PRO A 338 -26.77 8.29 -5.83
C PRO A 338 -25.57 7.86 -6.68
N THR A 339 -25.86 7.17 -7.78
CA THR A 339 -24.87 6.87 -8.84
C THR A 339 -24.72 8.08 -9.75
N THR A 340 -23.52 8.65 -9.77
CA THR A 340 -23.11 9.81 -10.58
C THR A 340 -22.04 9.43 -11.62
N PHE A 341 -21.21 8.43 -11.31
CA PHE A 341 -20.09 7.98 -12.12
C PHE A 341 -20.31 6.54 -12.58
N GLU A 342 -20.64 6.37 -13.86
CA GLU A 342 -20.65 5.05 -14.49
C GLU A 342 -19.22 4.47 -14.57
N PRO A 343 -19.03 3.15 -14.47
CA PRO A 343 -17.74 2.53 -14.75
C PRO A 343 -17.37 2.68 -16.24
N ALA A 344 -16.09 2.81 -16.55
CA ALA A 344 -15.61 3.05 -17.92
C ALA A 344 -14.46 2.11 -18.30
N ASN A 345 -14.51 1.57 -19.51
CA ASN A 345 -13.34 0.95 -20.14
C ASN A 345 -12.50 2.07 -20.76
N VAL A 346 -11.29 2.25 -20.24
CA VAL A 346 -10.34 3.27 -20.64
C VAL A 346 -9.12 2.63 -21.29
N SER A 347 -8.57 3.27 -22.32
CA SER A 347 -7.25 2.88 -22.85
C SER A 347 -6.17 3.32 -21.88
N ILE A 348 -5.17 2.46 -21.71
CA ILE A 348 -3.95 2.74 -20.95
C ILE A 348 -2.75 2.33 -21.80
N GLU A 349 -1.60 2.94 -21.55
CA GLU A 349 -0.32 2.63 -22.16
C GLU A 349 0.36 1.49 -21.40
N SER A 350 0.27 1.51 -20.07
CA SER A 350 0.84 0.46 -19.22
C SER A 350 0.13 0.34 -17.87
N ALA A 351 0.32 -0.80 -17.22
CA ALA A 351 -0.05 -1.01 -15.83
C ALA A 351 1.15 -1.54 -15.03
N GLN A 352 1.33 -1.06 -13.81
CA GLN A 352 2.38 -1.54 -12.91
C GLN A 352 1.77 -1.98 -11.58
N LEU A 353 2.12 -3.18 -11.14
CA LEU A 353 1.76 -3.69 -9.83
C LEU A 353 2.80 -3.21 -8.80
N LEU A 354 2.33 -2.57 -7.74
CA LEU A 354 3.12 -2.22 -6.57
C LEU A 354 2.71 -3.09 -5.38
N ALA A 355 3.70 -3.57 -4.63
CA ALA A 355 3.50 -4.34 -3.41
C ALA A 355 4.31 -3.70 -2.27
N ALA A 356 3.67 -3.53 -1.11
CA ALA A 356 4.38 -3.18 0.13
C ALA A 356 4.61 -4.44 0.97
N PRO A 357 5.71 -4.53 1.72
CA PRO A 357 6.76 -3.51 1.84
C PRO A 357 7.80 -3.49 0.71
N ASP A 358 7.71 -4.41 -0.25
CA ASP A 358 8.72 -4.69 -1.28
C ASP A 358 9.19 -3.46 -2.08
N ASN A 359 8.27 -2.83 -2.85
CA ASN A 359 8.65 -1.79 -3.82
C ASN A 359 7.77 -0.54 -3.77
N ALA A 360 6.60 -0.63 -3.15
CA ALA A 360 5.56 0.36 -3.32
C ALA A 360 5.91 1.73 -2.71
N GLU A 361 6.63 1.79 -1.57
CA GLU A 361 7.06 3.06 -0.99
C GLU A 361 8.00 3.81 -1.95
N ARG A 362 9.06 3.13 -2.37
CA ARG A 362 10.06 3.70 -3.27
C ARG A 362 9.43 4.12 -4.60
N ALA A 363 8.67 3.23 -5.23
CA ALA A 363 8.06 3.48 -6.54
C ALA A 363 7.03 4.62 -6.54
N LEU A 364 6.32 4.85 -5.42
CA LEU A 364 5.39 5.97 -5.29
C LEU A 364 6.12 7.29 -4.97
N VAL A 365 7.15 7.25 -4.12
CA VAL A 365 7.99 8.44 -3.85
C VAL A 365 8.67 8.93 -5.13
N GLU A 366 9.26 8.03 -5.92
CA GLU A 366 9.89 8.35 -7.21
C GLU A 366 8.92 9.10 -8.13
N ARG A 367 7.69 8.60 -8.31
CA ARG A 367 6.65 9.25 -9.12
C ARG A 367 6.30 10.65 -8.67
N LEU A 368 6.10 10.83 -7.35
CA LEU A 368 5.77 12.14 -6.80
C LEU A 368 6.97 13.12 -6.97
N ASP A 369 8.19 12.60 -6.90
CA ASP A 369 9.40 13.38 -7.15
C ASP A 369 9.66 13.68 -8.64
N ASP A 370 9.16 12.84 -9.54
CA ASP A 370 9.27 13.02 -10.99
C ASP A 370 8.13 13.85 -11.59
N ALA A 371 7.03 14.06 -10.85
CA ALA A 371 5.88 14.86 -11.30
C ALA A 371 6.28 16.26 -11.80
N ASP A 372 5.69 16.66 -12.93
CA ASP A 372 6.02 17.87 -13.69
C ASP A 372 4.92 18.95 -13.66
N GLU A 373 3.64 18.57 -13.66
CA GLU A 373 2.50 19.49 -13.79
C GLU A 373 1.61 19.51 -12.55
N SER A 374 1.12 18.35 -12.11
CA SER A 374 0.20 18.29 -10.98
C SER A 374 0.15 16.96 -10.23
N ILE A 375 -0.24 17.03 -8.97
CA ILE A 375 -0.50 15.87 -8.12
C ILE A 375 -1.82 16.10 -7.40
N ASP A 376 -2.80 15.24 -7.64
CA ASP A 376 -4.05 15.18 -6.90
C ASP A 376 -4.06 13.93 -6.02
N VAL A 377 -4.17 14.12 -4.70
CA VAL A 377 -4.11 13.04 -3.70
C VAL A 377 -5.45 12.95 -2.99
N VAL A 378 -6.04 11.75 -2.94
CA VAL A 378 -7.18 11.45 -2.08
C VAL A 378 -6.81 10.36 -1.08
N GLN A 379 -6.96 10.66 0.22
CA GLN A 379 -6.63 9.75 1.30
C GLN A 379 -7.68 9.81 2.40
N ALA A 380 -7.95 8.68 3.06
CA ALA A 380 -8.77 8.68 4.27
C ALA A 380 -8.11 9.52 5.38
N SER A 381 -6.81 9.36 5.56
CA SER A 381 -5.95 10.17 6.43
C SER A 381 -4.48 10.02 6.01
N ILE A 382 -3.61 10.91 6.52
CA ILE A 382 -2.15 10.82 6.36
C ILE A 382 -1.54 10.73 7.76
N GLY A 383 -0.74 9.69 8.01
CA GLY A 383 -0.34 9.29 9.36
C GLY A 383 0.62 10.28 10.04
N SER A 384 1.44 11.02 9.30
CA SER A 384 2.30 12.05 9.88
C SER A 384 2.79 13.09 8.87
N ARG A 385 3.28 14.22 9.38
CA ARG A 385 3.94 15.26 8.56
C ARG A 385 5.31 14.81 8.02
N GLN A 386 5.89 13.76 8.60
CA GLN A 386 7.18 13.21 8.20
C GLN A 386 7.04 12.07 7.18
N GLN A 387 5.81 11.63 6.91
CA GLN A 387 5.53 10.51 6.03
C GLN A 387 6.13 10.74 4.62
N PRO A 388 6.87 9.77 4.05
CA PRO A 388 7.63 9.97 2.81
C PRO A 388 6.83 10.43 1.58
N PHE A 389 5.62 9.92 1.34
CA PHE A 389 4.75 10.34 0.23
C PHE A 389 4.31 11.80 0.39
N LEU A 390 3.88 12.19 1.59
CA LEU A 390 3.53 13.59 1.87
C LEU A 390 4.75 14.50 1.67
N ARG A 391 5.94 14.07 2.12
CA ARG A 391 7.16 14.83 1.90
C ARG A 391 7.52 14.96 0.42
N ALA A 392 7.33 13.92 -0.38
CA ALA A 392 7.53 13.94 -1.83
C ALA A 392 6.55 14.90 -2.51
N ALA A 393 5.27 14.86 -2.16
CA ALA A 393 4.27 15.82 -2.67
C ALA A 393 4.61 17.27 -2.29
N ILE A 394 5.11 17.53 -1.08
CA ILE A 394 5.59 18.87 -0.68
C ILE A 394 6.85 19.27 -1.49
N ARG A 395 7.79 18.35 -1.75
CA ARG A 395 8.94 18.62 -2.61
C ARG A 395 8.49 19.00 -4.02
N ALA A 396 7.50 18.30 -4.58
CA ALA A 396 6.91 18.64 -5.87
C ALA A 396 6.32 20.06 -5.88
N ALA A 397 5.54 20.42 -4.86
CA ALA A 397 5.02 21.78 -4.72
C ALA A 397 6.13 22.84 -4.61
N GLU A 398 7.25 22.51 -3.96
CA GLU A 398 8.45 23.37 -3.88
C GLU A 398 9.18 23.50 -5.23
N ARG A 399 9.04 22.52 -6.14
CA ARG A 399 9.49 22.61 -7.54
C ARG A 399 8.54 23.39 -8.45
N GLY A 400 7.31 23.69 -7.99
CA GLY A 400 6.30 24.44 -8.74
C GLY A 400 5.14 23.61 -9.29
N VAL A 401 5.11 22.31 -9.00
CA VAL A 401 4.00 21.40 -9.35
C VAL A 401 2.75 21.80 -8.57
N ARG A 402 1.57 21.73 -9.20
CA ARG A 402 0.29 22.00 -8.52
C ARG A 402 -0.13 20.78 -7.70
N VAL A 403 -0.20 20.91 -6.39
CA VAL A 403 -0.56 19.80 -5.49
C VAL A 403 -1.88 20.08 -4.77
N ARG A 404 -2.82 19.13 -4.87
CA ARG A 404 -4.08 19.15 -4.12
C ARG A 404 -4.21 17.88 -3.28
N ILE A 405 -4.54 18.03 -2.00
CA ILE A 405 -4.71 16.92 -1.06
C ILE A 405 -6.11 16.94 -0.46
N LEU A 406 -6.91 15.93 -0.78
CA LEU A 406 -8.25 15.73 -0.26
C LEU A 406 -8.23 14.63 0.82
N LEU A 407 -8.59 15.01 2.05
CA LEU A 407 -8.62 14.13 3.21
C LEU A 407 -10.05 13.74 3.59
N GLY A 408 -10.24 12.57 4.18
CA GLY A 408 -11.55 12.13 4.65
C GLY A 408 -12.11 12.96 5.80
N GLY A 409 -13.41 13.24 5.76
CA GLY A 409 -14.16 13.94 6.82
C GLY A 409 -14.84 13.01 7.83
N ALA A 410 -14.36 11.76 7.99
CA ALA A 410 -14.93 10.86 8.98
C ALA A 410 -14.66 11.38 10.40
N TRP A 411 -15.65 11.34 11.29
CA TRP A 411 -15.60 11.96 12.62
C TRP A 411 -14.37 11.57 13.46
N TYR A 412 -13.88 10.34 13.31
CA TYR A 412 -12.72 9.83 14.04
C TYR A 412 -11.36 10.29 13.49
N SER A 413 -11.33 10.95 12.33
CA SER A 413 -10.11 11.51 11.72
C SER A 413 -10.26 12.99 11.34
N GLU A 414 -11.44 13.59 11.50
CA GLU A 414 -11.76 14.94 11.06
C GLU A 414 -10.86 15.99 11.74
N GLU A 415 -10.62 15.87 13.05
CA GLU A 415 -9.78 16.80 13.80
C GLU A 415 -8.32 16.77 13.30
N ASP A 416 -7.72 15.58 13.21
CA ASP A 416 -6.35 15.40 12.74
C ASP A 416 -6.18 15.82 11.27
N ASN A 417 -7.14 15.46 10.41
CA ASN A 417 -7.12 15.84 9.00
C ASN A 417 -7.30 17.36 8.83
N SER A 418 -8.14 18.01 9.64
CA SER A 418 -8.30 19.46 9.63
C SER A 418 -7.00 20.16 10.06
N ALA A 419 -6.37 19.69 11.15
CA ALA A 419 -5.10 20.23 11.62
C ALA A 419 -3.97 20.04 10.59
N LEU A 420 -3.95 18.92 9.86
CA LEU A 420 -3.01 18.69 8.78
C LEU A 420 -3.27 19.63 7.59
N ALA A 421 -4.53 19.76 7.17
CA ALA A 421 -4.91 20.64 6.06
C ALA A 421 -4.56 22.11 6.37
N GLU A 422 -4.87 22.60 7.57
CA GLU A 422 -4.48 23.93 8.04
C GLU A 422 -2.96 24.13 8.01
N TRP A 423 -2.19 23.13 8.47
CA TRP A 423 -0.73 23.18 8.45
C TRP A 423 -0.17 23.25 7.02
N LEU A 424 -0.70 22.44 6.09
CA LEU A 424 -0.29 22.44 4.68
C LEU A 424 -0.60 23.79 4.02
N ASN A 425 -1.81 24.31 4.21
CA ASN A 425 -2.23 25.59 3.65
C ASN A 425 -1.44 26.77 4.25
N GLY A 426 -1.14 26.75 5.55
CA GLY A 426 -0.28 27.75 6.20
C GLY A 426 1.15 27.73 5.66
N ARG A 427 1.70 26.53 5.41
CA ARG A 427 3.01 26.38 4.76
C ARG A 427 2.97 26.93 3.33
N ALA A 428 1.93 26.59 2.56
CA ALA A 428 1.75 27.05 1.19
C ALA A 428 1.69 28.57 1.11
N ALA A 429 0.92 29.22 1.98
CA ALA A 429 0.83 30.68 2.07
C ALA A 429 2.17 31.33 2.44
N THR A 430 2.91 30.74 3.39
CA THR A 430 4.19 31.29 3.86
C THR A 430 5.30 31.18 2.79
N ARG A 431 5.28 30.10 2.02
CA ARG A 431 6.32 29.78 1.03
C ARG A 431 5.89 30.05 -0.42
N ASN A 432 4.68 30.55 -0.63
CA ASN A 432 4.07 30.79 -1.94
C ASN A 432 4.10 29.53 -2.84
N LEU A 433 3.65 28.39 -2.29
CA LEU A 433 3.59 27.11 -2.99
C LEU A 433 2.22 26.92 -3.67
N SER A 434 2.19 26.23 -4.81
CA SER A 434 0.94 25.73 -5.41
C SER A 434 0.49 24.45 -4.69
N LEU A 435 0.10 24.59 -3.42
CA LEU A 435 -0.32 23.48 -2.56
C LEU A 435 -1.61 23.87 -1.85
N GLU A 436 -2.65 23.04 -1.98
CA GLU A 436 -3.92 23.21 -1.27
C GLU A 436 -4.35 21.87 -0.65
N ALA A 437 -4.84 21.90 0.58
CA ALA A 437 -5.39 20.74 1.26
C ALA A 437 -6.77 21.02 1.85
N LYS A 438 -7.67 20.02 1.79
CA LYS A 438 -9.05 20.10 2.30
C LYS A 438 -9.48 18.81 2.97
N VAL A 439 -10.42 18.95 3.91
CA VAL A 439 -11.24 17.83 4.38
C VAL A 439 -12.49 17.78 3.51
N ALA A 440 -12.82 16.59 3.01
CA ALA A 440 -13.90 16.40 2.06
C ALA A 440 -15.28 16.57 2.71
N GLU A 441 -16.15 17.31 2.02
CA GLU A 441 -17.57 17.40 2.32
C GLU A 441 -18.32 16.39 1.45
N SER A 442 -18.70 15.26 2.06
CA SER A 442 -19.33 14.15 1.34
C SER A 442 -20.75 14.47 0.87
N GLY A 443 -21.50 15.24 1.66
CA GLY A 443 -22.88 15.60 1.40
C GLY A 443 -23.78 14.36 1.40
N SER A 444 -24.53 14.15 0.31
CA SER A 444 -25.39 12.96 0.13
C SER A 444 -24.82 11.93 -0.85
N ARG A 445 -23.54 12.08 -1.24
CA ARG A 445 -22.91 11.26 -2.31
C ARG A 445 -22.24 9.99 -1.78
N PHE A 446 -21.81 10.02 -0.52
CA PHE A 446 -21.18 8.93 0.21
C PHE A 446 -21.12 9.33 1.70
N GLU A 447 -20.82 8.39 2.59
CA GLU A 447 -20.65 8.66 4.02
C GLU A 447 -19.26 9.26 4.29
N LYS A 448 -18.21 8.58 3.83
CA LYS A 448 -16.80 8.91 4.10
C LYS A 448 -15.89 8.55 2.94
N ILE A 449 -14.74 9.25 2.86
CA ILE A 449 -13.65 8.84 1.95
C ILE A 449 -12.93 7.65 2.56
N HIS A 450 -12.76 6.61 1.74
CA HIS A 450 -11.90 5.48 2.02
C HIS A 450 -10.96 5.15 0.84
N ALA A 451 -11.05 5.92 -0.25
CA ALA A 451 -10.09 5.91 -1.34
C ALA A 451 -8.66 6.22 -0.85
N LYS A 452 -7.70 5.55 -1.47
CA LYS A 452 -6.26 5.83 -1.39
C LYS A 452 -5.74 6.01 -2.81
N GLY A 453 -6.04 7.17 -3.37
CA GLY A 453 -5.85 7.48 -4.77
C GLY A 453 -4.81 8.58 -4.96
N VAL A 454 -4.01 8.46 -6.02
CA VAL A 454 -3.09 9.51 -6.46
C VAL A 454 -3.23 9.66 -7.96
N ILE A 455 -3.29 10.88 -8.45
CA ILE A 455 -3.23 11.20 -9.88
C ILE A 455 -2.01 12.11 -10.08
N VAL A 456 -1.05 11.68 -10.88
CA VAL A 456 0.15 12.44 -11.23
C VAL A 456 0.04 12.87 -12.70
N ASP A 457 0.23 14.16 -12.95
CA ASP A 457 0.25 14.81 -14.27
C ASP A 457 -0.98 14.58 -15.15
N GLY A 458 -2.06 14.04 -14.56
CA GLY A 458 -3.29 13.75 -15.28
C GLY A 458 -3.24 12.48 -16.12
N GLU A 459 -2.18 11.68 -16.04
CA GLU A 459 -2.00 10.45 -16.82
C GLU A 459 -1.66 9.23 -15.94
N GLU A 460 -0.85 9.38 -14.89
CA GLU A 460 -0.56 8.27 -13.98
C GLU A 460 -1.56 8.24 -12.82
N VAL A 461 -2.30 7.14 -12.65
CA VAL A 461 -3.25 6.94 -11.56
C VAL A 461 -2.86 5.76 -10.69
N VAL A 462 -2.69 6.00 -9.40
CA VAL A 462 -2.46 4.98 -8.38
C VAL A 462 -3.78 4.62 -7.70
N VAL A 463 -4.15 3.35 -7.75
CA VAL A 463 -5.35 2.78 -7.11
C VAL A 463 -4.97 1.57 -6.28
N GLY A 464 -5.26 1.57 -4.98
CA GLY A 464 -4.88 0.43 -4.13
C GLY A 464 -5.29 0.56 -2.67
N SER A 465 -4.72 -0.31 -1.85
CA SER A 465 -5.02 -0.39 -0.41
C SER A 465 -4.13 0.50 0.46
N MET A 466 -3.04 1.05 -0.11
CA MET A 466 -1.99 1.77 0.62
C MET A 466 -2.45 3.11 1.19
N ASN A 467 -2.56 3.17 2.51
CA ASN A 467 -2.75 4.43 3.22
C ASN A 467 -1.41 5.18 3.30
N TRP A 468 -1.45 6.52 3.33
CA TRP A 468 -0.24 7.33 3.49
C TRP A 468 0.22 7.37 4.96
N ASN A 469 0.70 6.24 5.48
CA ASN A 469 1.35 6.10 6.79
C ASN A 469 2.48 5.05 6.72
N ASN A 470 3.40 5.08 7.68
CA ASN A 470 4.59 4.21 7.64
C ASN A 470 4.24 2.72 7.81
N ASN A 471 3.25 2.38 8.64
CA ASN A 471 2.80 1.00 8.82
C ASN A 471 2.37 0.38 7.49
N SER A 472 1.50 1.09 6.76
CA SER A 472 1.01 0.67 5.45
C SER A 472 2.13 0.53 4.43
N ALA A 473 3.14 1.40 4.50
CA ALA A 473 4.26 1.38 3.56
C ALA A 473 5.31 0.30 3.85
N ARG A 474 5.47 -0.13 5.11
CA ARG A 474 6.66 -0.89 5.57
C ARG A 474 6.35 -2.16 6.35
N GLU A 475 5.20 -2.22 7.02
CA GLU A 475 4.85 -3.32 7.93
C GLU A 475 3.61 -4.10 7.44
N ASN A 476 2.77 -3.50 6.59
CA ASN A 476 1.62 -4.16 6.01
C ASN A 476 1.95 -4.77 4.65
N ARG A 477 1.25 -5.85 4.31
CA ARG A 477 1.06 -6.21 2.91
C ARG A 477 0.03 -5.25 2.30
N GLU A 478 0.45 -4.48 1.31
CA GLU A 478 -0.44 -3.60 0.52
C GLU A 478 -0.28 -3.87 -0.97
N ILE A 479 -1.33 -3.61 -1.75
CA ILE A 479 -1.30 -3.69 -3.21
C ILE A 479 -1.84 -2.41 -3.83
N ALA A 480 -1.15 -1.92 -4.85
CA ALA A 480 -1.65 -0.86 -5.71
C ALA A 480 -1.36 -1.16 -7.19
N LEU A 481 -2.25 -0.68 -8.06
CA LEU A 481 -2.00 -0.57 -9.48
C LEU A 481 -1.66 0.88 -9.82
N VAL A 482 -0.61 1.06 -10.60
CA VAL A 482 -0.39 2.30 -11.36
C VAL A 482 -0.94 2.07 -12.76
N LEU A 483 -1.89 2.88 -13.16
CA LEU A 483 -2.43 2.94 -14.52
C LEU A 483 -1.81 4.15 -15.20
N ASP A 484 -1.09 3.92 -16.29
CA ASP A 484 -0.50 4.97 -17.11
C ASP A 484 -1.43 5.22 -18.31
N GLY A 485 -2.03 6.41 -18.36
CA GLY A 485 -2.76 6.90 -19.53
C GLY A 485 -3.80 7.98 -19.27
N GLU A 486 -3.84 8.97 -20.18
CA GLU A 486 -4.72 10.15 -20.09
C GLU A 486 -6.19 9.78 -19.85
N ALA A 487 -6.70 8.72 -20.48
CA ALA A 487 -8.11 8.31 -20.33
C ALA A 487 -8.42 7.80 -18.92
N ALA A 488 -7.48 7.12 -18.27
CA ALA A 488 -7.61 6.73 -16.87
C ALA A 488 -7.51 7.96 -15.97
N GLY A 489 -6.51 8.82 -16.20
CA GLY A 489 -6.35 10.07 -15.47
C GLY A 489 -7.59 10.96 -15.53
N ASP A 490 -8.18 11.15 -16.71
CA ASP A 490 -9.41 11.91 -16.92
C ASP A 490 -10.59 11.36 -16.14
N TYR A 491 -10.75 10.03 -16.10
CA TYR A 491 -11.82 9.37 -15.35
C TYR A 491 -11.73 9.70 -13.85
N TYR A 492 -10.57 9.42 -13.24
CA TYR A 492 -10.40 9.61 -11.80
C TYR A 492 -10.30 11.09 -11.42
N ARG A 493 -9.74 11.94 -12.28
CA ARG A 493 -9.71 13.40 -12.08
C ARG A 493 -11.12 13.97 -12.07
N LYS A 494 -12.02 13.50 -12.95
CA LYS A 494 -13.44 13.91 -12.91
C LYS A 494 -14.09 13.59 -11.57
N VAL A 495 -13.80 12.41 -11.00
CA VAL A 495 -14.28 12.04 -9.65
C VAL A 495 -13.66 12.95 -8.60
N PHE A 496 -12.34 13.12 -8.65
CA PHE A 496 -11.59 13.98 -7.72
C PHE A 496 -12.14 15.41 -7.70
N GLU A 497 -12.41 16.02 -8.85
CA GLU A 497 -12.96 17.39 -8.93
C GLU A 497 -14.33 17.50 -8.26
N ALA A 498 -15.21 16.52 -8.46
CA ALA A 498 -16.53 16.51 -7.83
C ALA A 498 -16.42 16.33 -6.30
N ASP A 499 -15.51 15.47 -5.85
CA ASP A 499 -15.24 15.26 -4.43
C ASP A 499 -14.58 16.49 -3.79
N TRP A 500 -13.68 17.15 -4.51
CA TRP A 500 -13.00 18.38 -4.13
C TRP A 500 -13.95 19.58 -4.01
N SER A 501 -14.97 19.66 -4.88
CA SER A 501 -15.96 20.74 -4.86
C SER A 501 -17.11 20.50 -3.88
N GLY A 502 -17.13 19.38 -3.16
CA GLY A 502 -18.22 19.02 -2.25
C GLY A 502 -19.54 18.71 -2.97
N GLY A 503 -19.51 18.48 -4.29
CA GLY A 503 -20.72 18.30 -5.09
C GLY A 503 -21.51 19.58 -5.36
N GLU A 504 -20.98 20.77 -5.04
CA GLU A 504 -21.48 22.00 -5.64
C GLU A 504 -21.04 22.00 -7.11
N GLU A 505 -21.94 21.61 -8.02
CA GLU A 505 -21.77 21.91 -9.44
C GLU A 505 -21.63 23.43 -9.57
N ARG A 506 -20.39 23.91 -9.76
CA ARG A 506 -20.20 25.15 -10.50
C ARG A 506 -20.71 24.89 -11.90
N SER A 507 -21.99 25.17 -12.11
CA SER A 507 -22.61 25.21 -13.43
C SER A 507 -21.70 26.07 -14.32
N LEU A 508 -20.97 25.41 -15.21
CA LEU A 508 -20.25 26.08 -16.28
C LEU A 508 -21.33 26.71 -17.15
N ASP A 509 -21.44 28.03 -17.00
CA ASP A 509 -22.32 28.93 -17.76
C ASP A 509 -22.06 28.77 -19.26
N THR A 510 -22.71 27.77 -19.85
CA THR A 510 -23.01 27.74 -21.28
C THR A 510 -24.30 28.52 -21.42
N GLY A 511 -24.14 29.83 -21.61
CA GLY A 511 -25.22 30.80 -21.57
C GLY A 511 -26.48 30.35 -22.32
N THR A 512 -27.56 30.14 -21.58
CA THR A 512 -28.83 30.86 -21.70
C THR A 512 -29.81 30.29 -20.67
N GLU A 513 -30.53 31.21 -20.00
CA GLU A 513 -31.63 30.99 -19.06
C GLU A 513 -31.24 30.61 -17.62
N THR A 514 -31.01 31.66 -16.82
CA THR A 514 -30.98 31.60 -15.35
C THR A 514 -32.36 31.25 -14.78
N PRO A 515 -32.52 30.19 -13.96
CA PRO A 515 -33.65 30.11 -13.06
C PRO A 515 -33.35 31.02 -11.86
N LEU A 516 -34.16 32.06 -11.70
CA LEU A 516 -34.09 32.93 -10.52
C LEU A 516 -34.23 32.07 -9.24
N PRO A 517 -33.43 32.32 -8.18
CA PRO A 517 -33.55 31.59 -6.93
C PRO A 517 -34.99 31.68 -6.41
N VAL A 518 -35.54 30.54 -5.98
CA VAL A 518 -36.92 30.42 -5.46
C VAL A 518 -37.20 31.44 -4.33
N GLY A 519 -36.16 31.87 -3.61
CA GLY A 519 -36.23 32.94 -2.61
C GLY A 519 -36.57 34.34 -3.18
N VAL A 520 -36.16 34.66 -4.41
CA VAL A 520 -36.48 35.94 -5.07
C VAL A 520 -37.92 35.94 -5.57
N ILE A 521 -38.43 34.81 -6.08
CA ILE A 521 -39.84 34.68 -6.48
C ILE A 521 -40.74 34.79 -5.25
N ALA A 522 -40.38 34.15 -4.12
CA ALA A 522 -41.12 34.27 -2.86
C ALA A 522 -41.12 35.72 -2.32
N ALA A 523 -39.99 36.44 -2.45
CA ALA A 523 -39.91 37.85 -2.05
C ALA A 523 -40.76 38.77 -2.94
N VAL A 524 -40.75 38.56 -4.27
CA VAL A 524 -41.56 39.35 -5.22
C VAL A 524 -43.04 39.07 -5.04
N VAL A 525 -43.45 37.81 -4.82
CA VAL A 525 -44.84 37.44 -4.51
C VAL A 525 -45.26 38.00 -3.14
N GLY A 526 -44.37 37.99 -2.15
CA GLY A 526 -44.62 38.60 -0.84
C GLY A 526 -44.83 40.11 -0.92
N VAL A 527 -43.99 40.83 -1.67
CA VAL A 527 -44.11 42.28 -1.89
C VAL A 527 -45.37 42.61 -2.73
N ALA A 528 -45.70 41.80 -3.74
CA ALA A 528 -46.92 41.98 -4.53
C ALA A 528 -48.20 41.72 -3.71
N MET A 529 -48.21 40.71 -2.83
CA MET A 529 -49.32 40.47 -1.92
C MET A 529 -49.45 41.58 -0.86
N LEU A 530 -48.34 42.10 -0.34
CA LEU A 530 -48.36 43.25 0.57
C LEU A 530 -48.89 44.51 -0.13
N ALA A 531 -48.51 44.75 -1.39
CA ALA A 531 -49.03 45.86 -2.20
C ALA A 531 -50.54 45.73 -2.48
N VAL A 532 -51.06 44.51 -2.72
CA VAL A 532 -52.50 44.26 -2.90
C VAL A 532 -53.28 44.45 -1.59
N VAL A 533 -52.70 44.08 -0.44
CA VAL A 533 -53.33 44.29 0.88
C VAL A 533 -53.32 45.77 1.28
N VAL A 534 -52.26 46.52 0.95
CA VAL A 534 -52.18 47.97 1.17
C VAL A 534 -53.10 48.73 0.21
N ALA A 535 -53.19 48.33 -1.07
CA ALA A 535 -54.10 48.93 -2.05
C ALA A 535 -55.59 48.69 -1.71
N ARG A 536 -55.93 47.56 -1.07
CA ARG A 536 -57.30 47.30 -0.56
C ARG A 536 -57.65 48.05 0.72
N ARG A 537 -56.71 48.74 1.36
CA ARG A 537 -56.94 49.53 2.59
C ARG A 537 -57.03 51.04 2.33
N ILE A 538 -56.95 51.47 1.07
CA ILE A 538 -57.09 52.88 0.67
C ILE A 538 -58.29 52.96 -0.30
N GLU A 539 -59.49 52.87 0.25
CA GLU A 539 -60.70 53.41 -0.36
C GLU A 539 -61.29 54.45 0.61
N PHE A 540 -61.16 55.71 0.21
CA PHE A 540 -61.84 56.95 0.61
C PHE A 540 -62.70 56.99 1.89
N GLU A 541 -62.26 57.81 2.85
CA GLU A 541 -63.01 59.02 3.27
C GLU A 541 -62.14 60.26 3.06
#